data_AF-A0A9P0KYQ4-F1
#
_entry.id   AF-A0A9P0KYQ4-F1
#
_cell.length_a   1.000
_cell.length_b   1.000
_cell.length_c   1.000
_cell.angle_alpha   90.00
_cell.angle_beta   90.00
_cell.angle_gamma   90.00
#
_symmetry.space_group_name_H-M   'P 1'
#
loop_
_entity.id
_entity.type
_entity.pdbx_description
1 polymer ?
#
loop_
_entity_poly.entity_id
_entity_poly.type
_entity_poly.pdbx_seq_one_letter_code
_entity_poly.pdbx_strand_id
1 'polypeptide(L)'
;MHLKNLLALHSGIYRILRDRSQFFLIKRKYCTRQPESVSIGEIVKEIKSAERPEYVPIKYYNDNIPLSSLHHLRWMMQKDILGQDIFLLGPPGPRKRNLVMQYLELTNREHEYVALSRDTTESDLKQRREIVHGTAKYFDQSAVIAAKEGRVLVLEGIEKAERNVLPVLNNLLENREMHLEDGRLLIPATRYDKLLKVCVVWYRNRKTLLSIPQRLVKMTFLRIE
;
A
#
# COMPACT_ATOMS: atom_id res chain seq x y z
N MET A 1 69.04 -35.74 -29.03
CA MET A 1 68.35 -35.78 -27.72
C MET A 1 67.84 -34.38 -27.42
N HIS A 2 66.69 -34.29 -26.74
CA HIS A 2 65.95 -33.07 -26.38
C HIS A 2 64.96 -32.53 -27.43
N LEU A 3 63.78 -32.15 -26.92
CA LEU A 3 62.56 -31.67 -27.60
C LEU A 3 61.49 -32.71 -27.98
N LYS A 4 61.23 -33.69 -27.10
CA LYS A 4 59.95 -34.44 -27.06
C LYS A 4 59.02 -34.06 -25.88
N ASN A 5 59.34 -33.01 -25.12
CA ASN A 5 58.63 -32.66 -23.87
C ASN A 5 57.97 -31.26 -23.87
N LEU A 6 57.27 -30.86 -24.94
CA LEU A 6 56.49 -29.61 -24.91
C LEU A 6 55.00 -29.75 -25.27
N LEU A 7 54.51 -30.96 -25.55
CA LEU A 7 53.09 -31.19 -25.89
C LEU A 7 52.26 -31.83 -24.76
N ALA A 8 52.85 -32.04 -23.58
CA ALA A 8 52.18 -32.64 -22.41
C ALA A 8 51.62 -31.63 -21.40
N LEU A 9 51.73 -30.32 -21.64
CA LEU A 9 51.27 -29.27 -20.72
C LEU A 9 50.00 -28.52 -21.17
N HIS A 10 49.37 -28.92 -22.28
CA HIS A 10 48.16 -28.24 -22.79
C HIS A 10 46.87 -29.07 -22.75
N SER A 11 46.89 -30.27 -22.17
CA SER A 11 45.70 -31.09 -21.93
C SER A 11 45.14 -31.01 -20.50
N GLY A 12 45.81 -30.27 -19.60
CA GLY A 12 45.43 -30.16 -18.18
C GLY A 12 44.49 -29.01 -17.81
N ILE A 13 44.28 -28.01 -18.70
CA ILE A 13 43.49 -26.80 -18.39
C ILE A 13 42.04 -26.92 -18.85
N TYR A 14 41.73 -27.82 -19.80
CA TYR A 14 40.37 -28.00 -20.32
C TYR A 14 39.52 -29.02 -19.54
N ARG A 15 40.02 -29.55 -18.42
CA ARG A 15 39.33 -30.56 -17.58
C ARG A 15 38.81 -30.00 -16.25
N ILE A 16 38.54 -28.70 -16.18
CA ILE A 16 37.86 -28.03 -15.04
C ILE A 16 36.61 -27.25 -15.48
N LEU A 17 36.18 -27.38 -16.75
CA LEU A 17 34.99 -26.70 -17.29
C LEU A 17 33.83 -27.65 -17.62
N ARG A 18 33.77 -28.82 -16.98
CA ARG A 18 32.75 -29.83 -17.28
C ARG A 18 32.15 -30.51 -16.05
N ASP A 19 32.00 -29.76 -14.97
CA ASP A 19 31.12 -30.16 -13.86
C ASP A 19 30.40 -28.95 -13.23
N ARG A 20 29.80 -28.11 -14.09
CA ARG A 20 28.83 -27.07 -13.68
C ARG A 20 27.38 -27.50 -13.89
N SER A 21 27.14 -28.80 -14.09
CA SER A 21 25.81 -29.38 -14.30
C SER A 21 25.14 -29.86 -13.01
N GLN A 22 25.78 -29.71 -11.84
CA GLN A 22 25.19 -30.01 -10.53
C GLN A 22 25.01 -28.79 -9.60
N PHE A 23 25.19 -27.56 -10.10
CA PHE A 23 24.50 -26.42 -9.49
C PHE A 23 23.05 -26.44 -9.96
N PHE A 24 22.30 -27.40 -9.43
CA PHE A 24 20.86 -27.28 -9.26
C PHE A 24 20.64 -25.91 -8.61
N LEU A 25 20.29 -24.92 -9.43
CA LEU A 25 19.85 -23.62 -8.98
C LEU A 25 18.60 -23.88 -8.15
N ILE A 26 18.79 -24.06 -6.85
CA ILE A 26 17.76 -23.75 -5.88
C ILE A 26 17.57 -22.23 -5.99
N LYS A 27 16.86 -21.78 -7.03
CA LYS A 27 16.24 -20.46 -7.05
C LYS A 27 15.23 -20.51 -5.92
N ARG A 28 15.67 -20.23 -4.69
CA ARG A 28 14.75 -19.94 -3.59
C ARG A 28 13.91 -18.77 -4.09
N LYS A 29 12.65 -19.05 -4.45
CA LYS A 29 11.67 -18.00 -4.70
C LYS A 29 11.49 -17.29 -3.36
N TYR A 30 12.15 -16.15 -3.21
CA TYR A 30 12.07 -15.34 -1.99
C TYR A 30 10.67 -14.76 -1.77
N CYS A 31 9.89 -14.63 -2.85
CA CYS A 31 8.47 -14.33 -2.80
C CYS A 31 7.70 -15.53 -3.37
N THR A 32 6.76 -16.07 -2.61
CA THR A 32 5.84 -17.10 -3.10
C THR A 32 4.42 -16.58 -2.95
N ARG A 33 3.72 -16.46 -4.08
CA ARG A 33 2.30 -16.11 -4.12
C ARG A 33 1.49 -17.39 -4.25
N GLN A 34 0.72 -17.71 -3.22
CA GLN A 34 -0.34 -18.71 -3.24
C GLN A 34 -1.69 -17.98 -3.40
N PRO A 35 -2.77 -18.69 -3.78
CA PRO A 35 -4.09 -18.07 -3.95
C PRO A 35 -4.59 -17.38 -2.68
N GLU A 36 -4.28 -17.95 -1.51
CA GLU A 36 -4.80 -17.50 -0.21
C GLU A 36 -3.74 -16.85 0.68
N SER A 37 -2.46 -16.89 0.30
CA SER A 37 -1.38 -16.30 1.09
C SER A 37 -0.22 -15.81 0.23
N VAL A 38 0.45 -14.74 0.65
CA VAL A 38 1.75 -14.33 0.12
C VAL A 38 2.80 -14.54 1.20
N SER A 39 3.90 -15.18 0.83
CA SER A 39 5.11 -15.19 1.64
C SER A 39 6.22 -14.36 1.02
N ILE A 40 6.88 -13.54 1.84
CA ILE A 40 8.12 -12.83 1.48
C ILE A 40 9.18 -13.22 2.51
N GLY A 41 10.08 -14.11 2.11
CA GLY A 41 11.03 -14.75 3.00
C GLY A 41 10.32 -15.60 4.06
N GLU A 42 10.46 -15.21 5.32
CA GLU A 42 9.88 -15.91 6.48
C GLU A 42 8.49 -15.40 6.87
N ILE A 43 8.03 -14.32 6.24
CA ILE A 43 6.81 -13.62 6.63
C ILE A 43 5.69 -14.06 5.71
N VAL A 44 4.60 -14.51 6.30
CA VAL A 44 3.40 -14.95 5.59
C VAL A 44 2.26 -14.02 5.93
N LYS A 45 1.51 -13.61 4.90
CA LYS A 45 0.30 -12.81 5.04
C LYS A 45 -0.84 -13.46 4.28
N GLU A 46 -1.96 -13.64 4.95
CA GLU A 46 -3.21 -14.10 4.31
C GLU A 46 -3.76 -13.03 3.37
N ILE A 47 -4.12 -13.46 2.17
CA ILE A 47 -4.73 -12.63 1.14
C ILE A 47 -6.23 -12.75 1.24
N LYS A 48 -6.93 -11.62 1.17
CA LYS A 48 -8.36 -11.58 0.91
C LYS A 48 -8.56 -11.23 -0.56
N SER A 49 -9.52 -11.89 -1.20
CA SER A 49 -9.95 -11.52 -2.54
C SER A 49 -10.48 -10.08 -2.54
N ALA A 50 -10.01 -9.27 -3.48
CA ALA A 50 -10.58 -7.94 -3.73
C ALA A 50 -12.03 -8.08 -4.20
N GLU A 51 -12.91 -7.21 -3.71
CA GLU A 51 -14.32 -7.15 -4.14
C GLU A 51 -14.39 -6.53 -5.55
N ARG A 52 -13.50 -5.57 -5.82
CA ARG A 52 -13.41 -4.81 -7.07
C ARG A 52 -11.97 -4.89 -7.62
N PRO A 53 -11.66 -5.92 -8.43
CA PRO A 53 -10.34 -6.15 -8.98
C PRO A 53 -9.79 -4.99 -9.82
N GLU A 54 -10.64 -4.11 -10.35
CA GLU A 54 -10.24 -2.94 -11.12
C GLU A 54 -9.45 -1.90 -10.28
N TYR A 55 -9.55 -1.96 -8.95
CA TYR A 55 -8.76 -1.12 -8.03
C TYR A 55 -7.49 -1.82 -7.55
N VAL A 56 -7.17 -3.02 -8.05
CA VAL A 56 -5.90 -3.69 -7.76
C VAL A 56 -4.93 -3.35 -8.90
N PRO A 57 -3.71 -2.86 -8.59
CA PRO A 57 -2.74 -2.57 -9.64
C PRO A 57 -2.27 -3.86 -10.30
N ILE A 58 -2.00 -3.80 -11.60
CA ILE A 58 -1.59 -4.94 -12.43
C ILE A 58 -0.29 -4.58 -13.16
N LYS A 59 0.59 -5.56 -13.40
CA LYS A 59 1.85 -5.44 -14.18
C LYS A 59 2.98 -4.69 -13.46
N TYR A 60 2.92 -4.57 -12.15
CA TYR A 60 3.98 -4.00 -11.34
C TYR A 60 4.92 -5.07 -10.78
N TYR A 61 4.38 -6.25 -10.44
CA TYR A 61 5.12 -7.40 -9.94
C TYR A 61 5.77 -8.21 -11.07
N ASN A 62 7.07 -8.47 -10.92
CA ASN A 62 7.86 -9.31 -11.81
C ASN A 62 8.61 -10.36 -10.98
N ASP A 63 8.82 -11.57 -11.51
CA ASP A 63 9.53 -12.63 -10.77
C ASP A 63 11.00 -12.30 -10.45
N ASN A 64 11.61 -11.37 -11.19
CA ASN A 64 13.00 -10.94 -11.01
C ASN A 64 13.08 -9.64 -10.21
N ILE A 65 12.64 -9.65 -8.95
CA ILE A 65 12.73 -8.47 -8.07
C ILE A 65 14.17 -8.32 -7.53
N PRO A 66 14.79 -7.13 -7.62
CA PRO A 66 16.06 -6.84 -6.95
C PRO A 66 15.96 -7.06 -5.44
N LEU A 67 17.03 -7.59 -4.82
CA LEU A 67 17.06 -7.89 -3.38
C LEU A 67 16.71 -6.67 -2.50
N SER A 68 17.13 -5.47 -2.91
CA SER A 68 16.79 -4.22 -2.20
C SER A 68 15.29 -3.94 -2.17
N SER A 69 14.58 -4.23 -3.27
CA SER A 69 13.12 -4.05 -3.32
C SER A 69 12.41 -5.15 -2.53
N LEU A 70 12.93 -6.38 -2.53
CA LEU A 70 12.42 -7.45 -1.67
C LEU A 70 12.53 -7.11 -0.18
N HIS A 71 13.63 -6.49 0.25
CA HIS A 71 13.81 -6.05 1.63
C HIS A 71 12.74 -5.02 2.04
N HIS A 72 12.48 -4.04 1.18
CA HIS A 72 11.41 -3.06 1.43
C HIS A 72 10.01 -3.69 1.39
N LEU A 73 9.72 -4.60 0.45
CA LEU A 73 8.44 -5.32 0.40
C LEU A 73 8.21 -6.16 1.66
N ARG A 74 9.26 -6.82 2.17
CA ARG A 74 9.23 -7.54 3.45
C ARG A 74 8.92 -6.58 4.62
N TRP A 75 9.60 -5.44 4.68
CA TRP A 75 9.37 -4.44 5.72
C TRP A 75 7.96 -3.86 5.65
N MET A 76 7.45 -3.55 4.46
CA MET A 76 6.07 -3.11 4.27
C MET A 76 5.08 -4.20 4.69
N MET A 77 5.37 -5.48 4.44
CA MET A 77 4.54 -6.58 4.92
C MET A 77 4.54 -6.71 6.46
N GLN A 78 5.66 -6.40 7.14
CA GLN A 78 5.71 -6.39 8.60
C GLN A 78 4.85 -5.27 9.19
N LYS A 79 5.02 -4.04 8.69
CA LYS A 79 4.17 -2.90 9.06
C LYS A 79 2.70 -3.18 8.72
N ASP A 80 2.53 -3.84 7.57
CA ASP A 80 1.42 -4.65 7.08
C ASP A 80 0.65 -5.37 8.23
N ILE A 81 1.30 -6.38 8.77
CA ILE A 81 0.70 -7.23 9.80
C ILE A 81 0.45 -6.47 11.11
N LEU A 82 1.29 -5.50 11.46
CA LEU A 82 1.15 -4.69 12.67
C LEU A 82 0.03 -3.64 12.63
N GLY A 83 -0.64 -3.45 11.49
CA GLY A 83 -1.66 -2.41 11.37
C GLY A 83 -1.10 -0.99 11.35
N GLN A 84 0.21 -0.82 11.15
CA GLN A 84 0.89 0.48 11.16
C GLN A 84 0.88 1.13 9.79
N ASP A 85 0.82 2.46 9.78
CA ASP A 85 1.02 3.24 8.57
C ASP A 85 2.48 3.18 8.10
N ILE A 86 2.68 3.29 6.80
CA ILE A 86 3.97 3.17 6.15
C ILE A 86 4.32 4.53 5.53
N PHE A 87 5.53 5.04 5.71
CA PHE A 87 5.98 6.23 4.99
C PHE A 87 7.27 5.95 4.24
N LEU A 88 7.25 6.16 2.92
CA LEU A 88 8.41 5.86 2.08
C LEU A 88 9.23 7.12 1.82
N LEU A 89 10.41 7.14 2.43
CA LEU A 89 11.45 8.13 2.18
C LEU A 89 12.38 7.66 1.06
N GLY A 90 12.88 8.62 0.30
CA GLY A 90 13.82 8.34 -0.78
C GLY A 90 13.84 9.47 -1.81
N PRO A 91 14.83 9.42 -2.71
CA PRO A 91 14.99 10.44 -3.75
C PRO A 91 13.72 10.59 -4.59
N PRO A 92 13.51 11.76 -5.20
CA PRO A 92 12.39 11.94 -6.12
C PRO A 92 12.49 10.92 -7.26
N GLY A 93 11.35 10.32 -7.61
CA GLY A 93 11.28 9.35 -8.70
C GLY A 93 10.17 8.31 -8.54
N PRO A 94 9.90 7.52 -9.59
CA PRO A 94 8.79 6.58 -9.62
C PRO A 94 9.02 5.34 -8.76
N ARG A 95 10.25 5.12 -8.28
CA ARG A 95 10.63 3.90 -7.57
C ARG A 95 9.80 3.65 -6.31
N LYS A 96 9.49 4.69 -5.53
CA LYS A 96 8.64 4.59 -4.33
C LYS A 96 7.22 4.16 -4.71
N ARG A 97 6.63 4.84 -5.70
CA ARG A 97 5.31 4.49 -6.25
C ARG A 97 5.27 3.05 -6.75
N ASN A 98 6.22 2.66 -7.59
CA ASN A 98 6.27 1.31 -8.17
C ASN A 98 6.36 0.24 -7.08
N LEU A 99 7.09 0.51 -6.01
CA LEU A 99 7.25 -0.41 -4.88
C LEU A 99 5.94 -0.56 -4.07
N VAL A 100 5.17 0.51 -3.90
CA VAL A 100 3.82 0.45 -3.30
C VAL A 100 2.87 -0.33 -4.22
N MET A 101 2.86 -0.02 -5.52
CA MET A 101 2.00 -0.72 -6.47
C MET A 101 2.34 -2.22 -6.56
N GLN A 102 3.63 -2.58 -6.54
CA GLN A 102 4.09 -3.96 -6.44
C GLN A 102 3.55 -4.67 -5.20
N TYR A 103 3.58 -3.99 -4.04
CA TYR A 103 3.08 -4.55 -2.79
C TYR A 103 1.56 -4.79 -2.82
N LEU A 104 0.81 -3.85 -3.40
CA LEU A 104 -0.64 -3.94 -3.52
C LEU A 104 -1.05 -5.05 -4.49
N GLU A 105 -0.36 -5.18 -5.62
CA GLU A 105 -0.58 -6.28 -6.57
C GLU A 105 -0.26 -7.64 -5.95
N LEU A 106 0.83 -7.73 -5.18
CA LEU A 106 1.21 -8.94 -4.45
C LEU A 106 0.12 -9.35 -3.45
N THR A 107 -0.31 -8.40 -2.63
CA THR A 107 -1.30 -8.65 -1.57
C THR A 107 -2.75 -8.62 -2.05
N ASN A 108 -2.99 -8.43 -3.34
CA ASN A 108 -4.30 -8.33 -3.97
C ASN A 108 -5.23 -7.30 -3.29
N ARG A 109 -4.69 -6.11 -3.00
CA ARG A 109 -5.41 -5.07 -2.24
C ARG A 109 -5.86 -3.95 -3.15
N GLU A 110 -7.12 -3.57 -2.98
CA GLU A 110 -7.69 -2.39 -3.61
C GLU A 110 -7.04 -1.12 -3.06
N HIS A 111 -6.84 -0.16 -3.94
CA HIS A 111 -6.26 1.13 -3.58
C HIS A 111 -6.96 2.30 -4.26
N GLU A 112 -6.85 3.45 -3.61
CA GLU A 112 -7.19 4.76 -4.14
C GLU A 112 -5.91 5.58 -4.19
N TYR A 113 -5.63 6.18 -5.34
CA TYR A 113 -4.41 6.95 -5.55
C TYR A 113 -4.72 8.44 -5.62
N VAL A 114 -3.97 9.26 -4.88
CA VAL A 114 -4.08 10.71 -4.89
C VAL A 114 -2.69 11.32 -5.05
N ALA A 115 -2.51 12.08 -6.13
CA ALA A 115 -1.33 12.92 -6.30
C ALA A 115 -1.60 14.31 -5.74
N LEU A 116 -0.85 14.69 -4.71
CA LEU A 116 -0.88 16.02 -4.14
C LEU A 116 0.06 16.94 -4.92
N SER A 117 -0.49 18.08 -5.31
CA SER A 117 0.20 19.19 -5.93
C SER A 117 -0.07 20.46 -5.12
N ARG A 118 0.54 21.57 -5.55
CA ARG A 118 0.22 22.89 -5.00
C ARG A 118 -1.18 23.36 -5.38
N ASP A 119 -1.83 22.71 -6.34
CA ASP A 119 -3.19 23.10 -6.76
C ASP A 119 -4.26 22.20 -6.09
N THR A 120 -3.84 21.25 -5.25
CA THR A 120 -4.76 20.34 -4.57
C THR A 120 -5.49 21.06 -3.46
N THR A 121 -6.81 20.98 -3.48
CA THR A 121 -7.70 21.60 -2.49
C THR A 121 -8.30 20.56 -1.55
N GLU A 122 -8.93 21.03 -0.47
CA GLU A 122 -9.68 20.17 0.46
C GLU A 122 -10.79 19.39 -0.25
N SER A 123 -11.47 19.99 -1.22
CA SER A 123 -12.54 19.36 -1.98
C SER A 123 -12.05 18.20 -2.85
N ASP A 124 -10.78 18.17 -3.27
CA ASP A 124 -10.18 17.06 -4.02
C ASP A 124 -9.90 15.83 -3.15
N LEU A 125 -9.81 16.02 -1.83
CA LEU A 125 -9.62 14.94 -0.87
C LEU A 125 -10.93 14.49 -0.24
N LYS A 126 -11.80 15.44 0.10
CA LYS A 126 -13.06 15.19 0.80
C LYS A 126 -14.19 14.93 -0.17
N GLN A 127 -14.83 16.00 -0.60
CA GLN A 127 -16.03 15.98 -1.42
C GLN A 127 -15.98 17.17 -2.36
N ARG A 128 -16.35 16.93 -3.62
CA ARG A 128 -16.58 17.99 -4.57
C ARG A 128 -18.07 18.29 -4.61
N ARG A 129 -18.43 19.56 -4.44
CA ARG A 129 -19.79 20.04 -4.64
C ARG A 129 -20.00 20.38 -6.10
N GLU A 130 -20.96 19.73 -6.73
CA GLU A 130 -21.35 19.98 -8.12
C GLU A 130 -22.84 20.27 -8.22
N ILE A 131 -23.24 21.11 -9.17
CA ILE A 131 -24.64 21.41 -9.44
C ILE A 131 -25.12 20.47 -10.53
N VAL A 132 -26.01 19.55 -10.16
CA VAL A 132 -26.59 18.57 -11.08
C VAL A 132 -28.10 18.80 -11.12
N HIS A 133 -28.63 19.13 -12.30
CA HIS A 133 -30.05 19.45 -12.50
C HIS A 133 -30.59 20.51 -11.51
N GLY A 134 -29.83 21.59 -11.31
CA GLY A 134 -30.23 22.71 -10.44
C GLY A 134 -30.13 22.42 -8.93
N THR A 135 -29.70 21.22 -8.52
CA THR A 135 -29.49 20.86 -7.12
C THR A 135 -28.01 20.64 -6.85
N ALA A 136 -27.51 21.15 -5.73
CA ALA A 136 -26.15 20.86 -5.26
C ALA A 136 -26.06 19.42 -4.77
N LYS A 137 -25.19 18.62 -5.40
CA LYS A 137 -24.82 17.27 -4.96
C LYS A 137 -23.37 17.25 -4.52
N TYR A 138 -23.08 16.41 -3.53
CA TYR A 138 -21.73 16.19 -3.03
C TYR A 138 -21.24 14.84 -3.54
N PHE A 139 -20.07 14.85 -4.16
CA PHE A 139 -19.40 13.66 -4.69
C PHE A 139 -18.19 13.33 -3.83
N ASP A 140 -18.25 12.17 -3.17
CA ASP A 140 -17.15 11.63 -2.36
C ASP A 140 -15.89 11.48 -3.24
N GLN A 141 -14.76 12.01 -2.79
CA GLN A 141 -13.47 11.85 -3.46
C GLN A 141 -12.66 10.69 -2.87
N SER A 142 -11.46 10.48 -3.41
CA SER A 142 -10.61 9.31 -3.15
C SER A 142 -10.37 9.00 -1.67
N ALA A 143 -10.15 10.01 -0.80
CA ALA A 143 -9.90 9.72 0.62
C ALA A 143 -11.17 9.21 1.33
N VAL A 144 -12.33 9.75 0.99
CA VAL A 144 -13.62 9.35 1.54
C VAL A 144 -14.03 7.97 1.01
N ILE A 145 -13.86 7.73 -0.29
CA ILE A 145 -14.11 6.42 -0.90
C ILE A 145 -13.20 5.37 -0.26
N ALA A 146 -11.91 5.65 -0.12
CA ALA A 146 -10.97 4.73 0.52
C ALA A 146 -11.39 4.36 1.94
N ALA A 147 -11.83 5.36 2.72
CA ALA A 147 -12.30 5.13 4.09
C ALA A 147 -13.59 4.32 4.15
N LYS A 148 -14.54 4.55 3.23
CA LYS A 148 -15.83 3.84 3.18
C LYS A 148 -15.68 2.39 2.73
N GLU A 149 -14.94 2.17 1.66
CA GLU A 149 -14.76 0.86 1.02
C GLU A 149 -13.62 0.04 1.67
N GLY A 150 -12.85 0.63 2.59
CA GLY A 150 -11.73 -0.05 3.26
C GLY A 150 -10.51 -0.27 2.37
N ARG A 151 -10.32 0.59 1.36
CA ARG A 151 -9.21 0.52 0.40
C ARG A 151 -7.94 1.17 0.96
N VAL A 152 -6.79 0.81 0.38
CA VAL A 152 -5.52 1.49 0.69
C VAL A 152 -5.50 2.87 0.05
N LEU A 153 -5.35 3.92 0.87
CA LEU A 153 -5.12 5.25 0.35
C LEU A 153 -3.62 5.47 0.11
N VAL A 154 -3.24 5.66 -1.15
CA VAL A 154 -1.88 6.01 -1.58
C VAL A 154 -1.86 7.50 -1.92
N LEU A 155 -1.32 8.31 -1.02
CA LEU A 155 -1.01 9.71 -1.31
C LEU A 155 0.39 9.79 -1.93
N GLU A 156 0.62 10.76 -2.80
CA GLU A 156 1.94 11.07 -3.33
C GLU A 156 2.16 12.58 -3.28
N GLY A 157 3.38 13.02 -2.99
CA GLY A 157 3.69 14.43 -3.01
C GLY A 157 3.19 15.19 -1.78
N ILE A 158 3.12 14.56 -0.60
CA ILE A 158 2.77 15.25 0.65
C ILE A 158 3.64 16.48 0.88
N GLU A 159 4.91 16.43 0.48
CA GLU A 159 5.83 17.57 0.58
C GLU A 159 5.40 18.78 -0.27
N LYS A 160 4.48 18.60 -1.22
CA LYS A 160 3.95 19.64 -2.11
C LYS A 160 2.55 20.11 -1.69
N ALA A 161 1.96 19.52 -0.66
CA ALA A 161 0.61 19.85 -0.23
C ALA A 161 0.53 21.29 0.29
N GLU A 162 -0.55 21.98 -0.07
CA GLU A 162 -0.82 23.33 0.42
C GLU A 162 -1.29 23.36 1.87
N ARG A 163 -1.15 24.55 2.48
CA ARG A 163 -1.47 24.78 3.90
C ARG A 163 -2.94 24.53 4.25
N ASN A 164 -3.86 24.74 3.31
CA ASN A 164 -5.29 24.47 3.45
C ASN A 164 -5.60 22.97 3.62
N VAL A 165 -4.79 22.10 3.01
CA VAL A 165 -4.99 20.64 3.01
C VAL A 165 -4.35 19.98 4.24
N LEU A 166 -3.29 20.57 4.80
CA LEU A 166 -2.56 19.99 5.94
C LEU A 166 -3.44 19.67 7.17
N PRO A 167 -4.38 20.52 7.62
CA PRO A 167 -5.24 20.19 8.75
C PRO A 167 -6.12 18.96 8.51
N VAL A 168 -6.62 18.82 7.27
CA VAL A 168 -7.44 17.69 6.86
C VAL A 168 -6.61 16.41 6.85
N LEU A 169 -5.42 16.46 6.27
CA LEU A 169 -4.50 15.32 6.26
C LEU A 169 -4.07 14.96 7.68
N ASN A 170 -3.75 15.93 8.54
CA ASN A 170 -3.34 15.65 9.92
C ASN A 170 -4.45 14.94 10.71
N ASN A 171 -5.69 15.44 10.64
CA ASN A 171 -6.82 14.80 11.32
C ASN A 171 -7.09 13.37 10.81
N LEU A 172 -6.95 13.15 9.50
CA LEU A 172 -7.08 11.82 8.91
C LEU A 172 -5.92 10.90 9.33
N LEU A 173 -4.69 11.42 9.39
CA LEU A 173 -3.48 10.67 9.72
C LEU A 173 -3.36 10.35 11.21
N GLU A 174 -3.82 11.25 12.08
CA GLU A 174 -3.70 11.11 13.52
C GLU A 174 -4.94 10.43 14.12
N ASN A 175 -6.12 10.97 13.81
CA ASN A 175 -7.36 10.55 14.46
C ASN A 175 -8.21 9.60 13.60
N ARG A 176 -7.89 9.43 12.31
CA ARG A 176 -8.75 8.73 11.32
C ARG A 176 -10.14 9.38 11.22
N GLU A 177 -10.17 10.70 11.40
CA GLU A 177 -11.40 11.48 11.43
C GLU A 177 -11.41 12.51 10.32
N MET A 178 -12.59 12.71 9.72
CA MET A 178 -12.76 13.67 8.63
C MET A 178 -14.18 14.20 8.61
N HIS A 179 -14.30 15.51 8.73
CA HIS A 179 -15.57 16.23 8.57
C HIS A 179 -15.88 16.39 7.08
N LEU A 180 -17.08 15.95 6.67
CA LEU A 180 -17.58 16.06 5.30
C LEU A 180 -18.46 17.31 5.16
N GLU A 181 -18.53 17.85 3.95
CA GLU A 181 -19.28 19.10 3.66
C GLU A 181 -20.79 18.90 3.72
N ASP A 182 -21.27 17.68 3.53
CA ASP A 182 -22.67 17.29 3.69
C ASP A 182 -23.11 17.11 5.16
N GLY A 183 -22.22 17.37 6.12
CA GLY A 183 -22.47 17.25 7.55
C GLY A 183 -22.24 15.85 8.13
N ARG A 184 -21.83 14.88 7.30
CA ARG A 184 -21.36 13.57 7.79
C ARG A 184 -19.98 13.70 8.45
N LEU A 185 -19.66 12.74 9.32
CA LEU A 185 -18.37 12.64 9.98
C LEU A 185 -17.84 11.22 9.82
N LEU A 186 -16.64 11.08 9.28
CA LEU A 186 -15.90 9.82 9.31
C LEU A 186 -15.25 9.67 10.68
N ILE A 187 -15.47 8.52 11.32
CA ILE A 187 -14.86 8.16 12.61
C ILE A 187 -14.40 6.70 12.61
N PRO A 188 -13.35 6.37 13.39
CA PRO A 188 -12.93 4.99 13.55
C PRO A 188 -14.05 4.11 14.11
N ALA A 189 -14.15 2.88 13.61
CA ALA A 189 -15.12 1.89 14.06
C ALA A 189 -15.07 1.64 15.58
N THR A 190 -13.85 1.54 16.14
CA THR A 190 -13.64 1.34 17.58
C THR A 190 -14.18 2.49 18.42
N ARG A 191 -14.09 3.73 17.91
CA ARG A 191 -14.67 4.91 18.56
C ARG A 191 -16.19 4.90 18.41
N TYR A 192 -16.71 4.54 17.24
CA TYR A 192 -18.14 4.39 17.03
C TYR A 192 -18.76 3.35 17.96
N ASP A 193 -18.13 2.19 18.13
CA ASP A 193 -18.63 1.13 19.03
C ASP A 193 -18.62 1.58 20.50
N LYS A 194 -17.59 2.33 20.92
CA LYS A 194 -17.55 2.96 22.25
C LYS A 194 -18.65 4.00 22.39
N LEU A 195 -18.83 4.85 21.38
CA LEU A 195 -19.89 5.84 21.37
C LEU A 195 -21.25 5.17 21.42
N LEU A 196 -21.53 4.10 20.70
CA LEU A 196 -22.79 3.36 20.81
C LEU A 196 -22.99 2.81 22.21
N LYS A 197 -21.98 2.19 22.84
CA LYS A 197 -22.11 1.71 24.23
C LYS A 197 -22.45 2.83 25.21
N VAL A 198 -21.83 4.00 25.05
CA VAL A 198 -22.14 5.19 25.86
C VAL A 198 -23.51 5.76 25.47
N CYS A 199 -23.79 5.89 24.18
CA CYS A 199 -25.00 6.52 23.64
C CYS A 199 -26.24 5.65 23.81
N VAL A 200 -26.18 4.33 23.96
CA VAL A 200 -27.37 3.53 24.35
C VAL A 200 -27.91 4.01 25.71
N VAL A 201 -27.09 4.62 26.56
CA VAL A 201 -27.53 5.35 27.77
C VAL A 201 -28.18 6.70 27.46
N TRP A 202 -27.88 7.31 26.30
CA TRP A 202 -28.35 8.63 25.85
C TRP A 202 -29.41 8.61 24.72
N TYR A 203 -29.60 7.49 24.00
CA TYR A 203 -30.36 7.38 22.75
C TYR A 203 -31.88 7.30 23.01
N ARG A 204 -32.38 8.25 23.78
CA ARG A 204 -33.75 8.75 23.72
C ARG A 204 -33.90 9.91 22.74
N ASN A 205 -32.82 10.42 22.11
CA ASN A 205 -32.92 11.49 21.12
C ASN A 205 -31.84 11.44 20.01
N ARG A 206 -32.35 11.16 18.80
CA ARG A 206 -31.81 11.24 17.41
C ARG A 206 -30.40 11.82 17.17
N LYS A 207 -29.56 11.06 16.45
CA LYS A 207 -28.79 11.49 15.23
C LYS A 207 -28.04 10.30 14.59
N THR A 208 -28.24 10.10 13.28
CA THR A 208 -27.65 9.03 12.45
C THR A 208 -26.13 9.18 12.30
N LEU A 209 -25.39 8.12 12.62
CA LEU A 209 -23.94 7.99 12.49
C LEU A 209 -23.66 6.77 11.58
N LEU A 210 -22.83 6.92 10.56
CA LEU A 210 -22.39 5.79 9.73
C LEU A 210 -21.18 5.09 10.36
N SER A 211 -21.27 3.77 10.51
CA SER A 211 -20.20 2.90 10.98
C SER A 211 -19.23 2.58 9.84
N ILE A 212 -17.93 2.77 10.06
CA ILE A 212 -16.89 2.23 9.17
C ILE A 212 -16.66 0.75 9.54
N PRO A 213 -16.71 -0.21 8.60
CA PRO A 213 -16.42 -1.62 8.91
C PRO A 213 -14.97 -1.81 9.37
N GLN A 214 -14.75 -2.70 10.36
CA GLN A 214 -13.50 -2.94 11.09
C GLN A 214 -12.33 -3.55 10.27
N ARG A 215 -12.15 -3.17 9.01
CA ARG A 215 -11.02 -3.60 8.16
C ARG A 215 -10.35 -2.44 7.44
N LEU A 216 -10.17 -1.30 8.13
CA LEU A 216 -9.36 -0.19 7.64
C LEU A 216 -7.88 -0.59 7.67
N VAL A 217 -7.44 -1.32 6.65
CA VAL A 217 -6.04 -1.71 6.50
C VAL A 217 -5.30 -0.57 5.79
N LYS A 218 -4.69 0.29 6.61
CA LYS A 218 -3.54 1.16 6.32
C LYS A 218 -3.70 2.31 5.36
N MET A 219 -3.65 3.50 5.97
CA MET A 219 -3.06 4.67 5.37
C MET A 219 -1.53 4.48 5.35
N THR A 220 -0.89 4.83 4.25
CA THR A 220 0.57 4.80 4.15
C THR A 220 1.09 6.21 4.38
N PHE A 221 0.98 6.86 5.55
CA PHE A 221 1.69 8.13 5.79
C PHE A 221 2.13 8.47 7.24
N LEU A 222 3.35 9.02 7.28
CA LEU A 222 4.13 9.87 8.21
C LEU A 222 3.92 9.83 9.74
N ARG A 223 5.00 9.46 10.46
CA ARG A 223 5.37 10.14 11.72
C ARG A 223 6.85 10.55 11.62
N ILE A 224 7.09 11.85 11.78
CA ILE A 224 8.38 12.42 12.16
C ILE A 224 8.30 12.48 13.69
N GLU A 225 9.15 11.67 14.34
CA GLU A 225 9.41 11.54 15.78
C GLU A 225 8.22 11.11 16.69
#